data_AF-A0A959QNE5-F1
#
_entry.id   AF-A0A959QNE5-F1
#
_cell.length_a   1.000
_cell.length_b   1.000
_cell.length_c   1.000
_cell.angle_alpha   90.00
_cell.angle_beta   90.00
_cell.angle_gamma   90.00
#
_symmetry.space_group_name_H-M   'P 1'
#
loop_
_entity.id
_entity.type
_entity.pdbx_description
1 polymer ?
#
loop_
_entity_poly.entity_id
_entity_poly.type
_entity_poly.pdbx_seq_one_letter_code
_entity_poly.pdbx_strand_id
1 'polypeptide(L)'
;MSRTLVILPFLLLVLSSSCKLIKKPGQNNTTADSTSVSIDSLAIDAETRPLITVEEPPVLEEPPVSPAMNTEKLALIDRLIPLWQHQVVFNTFKGKAKMHYEGSGQRQDFAANIRMARDSVIWIHITAGMGIVNVARILITPDSFQLVNYLSKSVIKMPIEEAQSFLPAAVDFHLLQDLLIGNVLNRSGIPTDAADMGGVWILDMEGNDVKQQVNYNKADSTMRSQQVLAGNNGFSGAIQYGNYSIINSRKFAINRAININSNNDLHYLDMTFNNASFDEELTFPFSIPDSYTLNK
;
A
#
# COMPACT_ATOMS: atom_id res chain seq x y z
N MET A 1 9.05 35.31 8.01
CA MET A 1 9.14 35.42 6.53
C MET A 1 8.55 34.15 5.94
N SER A 2 7.39 34.30 5.31
CA SER A 2 6.60 33.20 4.74
C SER A 2 7.37 32.51 3.62
N ARG A 3 7.59 31.19 3.73
CA ARG A 3 8.05 30.33 2.64
C ARG A 3 6.96 29.31 2.36
N THR A 4 6.15 29.60 1.35
CA THR A 4 5.15 28.70 0.78
C THR A 4 5.84 27.40 0.35
N LEU A 5 5.51 26.31 1.05
CA LEU A 5 6.03 24.97 0.85
C LEU A 5 5.35 24.37 -0.39
N VAL A 6 5.99 24.47 -1.56
CA VAL A 6 5.60 23.73 -2.76
C VAL A 6 6.50 22.51 -2.82
N ILE A 7 6.17 21.49 -2.02
CA ILE A 7 6.85 20.20 -2.00
C ILE A 7 5.76 19.16 -2.25
N LEU A 8 5.69 18.71 -3.50
CA LEU A 8 5.12 17.45 -4.01
C LEU A 8 4.40 17.67 -5.36
N PRO A 9 5.15 17.91 -6.45
CA PRO A 9 4.75 17.28 -7.70
C PRO A 9 5.98 16.98 -8.56
N PHE A 10 6.57 15.79 -8.50
CA PHE A 10 7.54 15.42 -9.56
C PHE A 10 7.36 14.02 -10.12
N LEU A 11 6.83 13.06 -9.33
CA LEU A 11 6.20 11.87 -9.92
C LEU A 11 4.94 12.28 -10.71
N LEU A 12 4.23 13.34 -10.29
CA LEU A 12 3.08 13.92 -11.00
C LEU A 12 3.45 14.79 -12.22
N LEU A 13 4.61 15.48 -12.20
CA LEU A 13 5.02 16.42 -13.25
C LEU A 13 5.51 15.70 -14.51
N VAL A 14 5.89 14.43 -14.38
CA VAL A 14 6.24 13.54 -15.49
C VAL A 14 5.00 13.19 -16.35
N LEU A 15 3.78 13.33 -15.82
CA LEU A 15 2.57 12.86 -16.50
C LEU A 15 1.47 13.93 -16.67
N SER A 16 1.56 15.09 -16.00
CA SER A 16 0.59 16.19 -16.16
C SER A 16 0.73 16.99 -17.46
N SER A 17 1.80 16.80 -18.24
CA SER A 17 2.02 17.52 -19.51
C SER A 17 1.19 17.01 -20.70
N SER A 18 0.38 15.96 -20.53
CA SER A 18 -0.37 15.34 -21.64
C SER A 18 -1.89 15.64 -21.65
N CYS A 19 -2.43 16.39 -20.69
CA CYS A 19 -3.86 16.70 -20.61
C CYS A 19 -4.24 18.05 -21.25
N LYS A 20 -4.01 18.22 -22.55
CA LYS A 20 -4.73 19.24 -23.34
C LYS A 20 -5.08 18.69 -24.72
N LEU A 21 -5.89 17.65 -24.78
CA LEU A 21 -6.72 17.33 -25.94
C LEU A 21 -7.86 16.41 -25.47
N ILE A 22 -9.09 16.86 -25.76
CA ILE A 22 -10.36 16.11 -25.72
C ILE A 22 -11.14 16.15 -24.38
N LYS A 23 -12.10 17.08 -24.28
CA LYS A 23 -13.34 16.91 -23.51
C LYS A 23 -14.53 17.37 -24.37
N LYS A 24 -15.59 16.55 -24.41
CA LYS A 24 -16.98 16.96 -24.69
C LYS A 24 -17.90 16.35 -23.62
N PRO A 25 -19.02 17.01 -23.23
CA PRO A 25 -19.78 16.66 -22.04
C PRO A 25 -21.13 15.95 -22.33
N GLY A 26 -21.60 15.17 -21.35
CA GLY A 26 -22.99 14.66 -21.20
C GLY A 26 -23.12 14.01 -19.82
N GLN A 27 -23.74 14.71 -18.86
CA GLN A 27 -25.14 14.62 -18.39
C GLN A 27 -25.44 13.41 -17.47
N ASN A 28 -25.90 13.75 -16.26
CA ASN A 28 -26.57 12.96 -15.20
C ASN A 28 -27.19 14.05 -14.27
N ASN A 29 -28.33 13.95 -13.57
CA ASN A 29 -29.20 12.84 -13.15
C ASN A 29 -30.58 13.40 -12.70
N THR A 30 -31.52 12.50 -12.47
CA THR A 30 -32.91 12.69 -12.02
C THR A 30 -33.11 12.23 -10.55
N THR A 31 -33.99 12.96 -9.85
CA THR A 31 -34.88 12.63 -8.69
C THR A 31 -34.37 12.20 -7.31
N ALA A 32 -34.97 12.80 -6.29
CA ALA A 32 -35.41 12.14 -5.06
C ALA A 32 -36.74 12.77 -4.59
N ASP A 33 -37.73 11.94 -4.24
CA ASP A 33 -38.91 12.34 -3.48
C ASP A 33 -39.12 11.37 -2.31
N SER A 34 -39.69 11.95 -1.27
CA SER A 34 -39.94 11.49 0.09
C SER A 34 -41.14 10.55 0.21
N THR A 35 -41.21 9.80 1.32
CA THR A 35 -42.49 9.53 2.00
C THR A 35 -42.28 9.00 3.42
N SER A 36 -43.04 9.61 4.33
CA SER A 36 -43.23 9.32 5.75
C SER A 36 -44.31 8.25 5.97
N VAL A 37 -44.28 7.55 7.12
CA VAL A 37 -45.44 6.78 7.63
C VAL A 37 -45.62 7.01 9.13
N SER A 38 -46.90 7.10 9.49
CA SER A 38 -47.58 7.50 10.72
C SER A 38 -47.67 6.40 11.79
N ILE A 39 -48.08 6.80 13.00
CA ILE A 39 -48.24 5.96 14.21
C ILE A 39 -49.69 6.09 14.71
N ASP A 40 -50.31 4.95 15.06
CA ASP A 40 -51.55 4.76 15.85
C ASP A 40 -51.50 3.28 16.32
N SER A 41 -52.03 2.78 17.44
CA SER A 41 -52.71 3.29 18.64
C SER A 41 -52.94 2.08 19.60
N LEU A 42 -52.81 2.28 20.91
CA LEU A 42 -53.56 1.71 22.08
C LEU A 42 -53.86 0.19 22.22
N ALA A 43 -53.48 -0.38 23.39
CA ALA A 43 -54.40 -0.98 24.37
C ALA A 43 -53.67 -1.36 25.70
N ILE A 44 -54.33 -1.12 26.83
CA ILE A 44 -53.93 -1.48 28.20
C ILE A 44 -54.91 -2.56 28.66
N ASP A 45 -54.40 -3.65 29.24
CA ASP A 45 -55.19 -4.55 30.09
C ASP A 45 -54.38 -4.94 31.34
N ALA A 46 -55.10 -5.02 32.45
CA ALA A 46 -54.60 -5.28 33.79
C ALA A 46 -54.85 -6.75 34.20
N GLU A 47 -54.15 -7.16 35.26
CA GLU A 47 -54.29 -8.39 36.07
C GLU A 47 -53.49 -9.63 35.66
N THR A 48 -52.35 -9.83 36.33
CA THR A 48 -52.18 -10.83 37.41
C THR A 48 -50.77 -10.71 37.97
N ARG A 49 -50.62 -10.60 39.31
CA ARG A 49 -49.30 -10.60 39.98
C ARG A 49 -48.89 -12.04 40.30
N PRO A 50 -47.78 -12.58 39.73
CA PRO A 50 -47.21 -13.82 40.20
C PRO A 50 -46.26 -13.58 41.40
N LEU A 51 -46.11 -14.63 42.20
CA LEU A 51 -45.29 -14.71 43.41
C LEU A 51 -43.83 -14.31 43.17
N ILE A 52 -43.26 -13.56 44.13
CA ILE A 52 -41.86 -13.17 44.17
C ILE A 52 -41.01 -14.41 44.46
N THR A 53 -40.32 -14.93 43.45
CA THR A 53 -39.16 -15.79 43.63
C THR A 53 -38.01 -14.91 44.15
N VAL A 54 -37.39 -15.29 45.25
CA VAL A 54 -36.13 -14.67 45.70
C VAL A 54 -35.05 -15.08 44.71
N GLU A 55 -34.70 -14.19 43.79
CA GLU A 55 -33.53 -14.37 42.94
C GLU A 55 -32.27 -14.34 43.81
N GLU A 56 -31.47 -15.39 43.71
CA GLU A 56 -30.11 -15.43 44.24
C GLU A 56 -29.33 -14.24 43.67
N PRO A 57 -28.60 -13.46 44.49
CA PRO A 57 -27.93 -12.26 44.02
C PRO A 57 -27.01 -12.63 42.84
N PRO A 58 -27.02 -11.84 41.76
CA PRO A 58 -26.21 -12.14 40.59
C PRO A 58 -24.76 -12.22 41.03
N VAL A 59 -24.10 -13.33 40.69
CA VAL A 59 -22.65 -13.42 40.73
C VAL A 59 -22.12 -12.24 39.92
N LEU A 60 -21.41 -11.35 40.60
CA LEU A 60 -20.69 -10.26 39.93
C LEU A 60 -19.73 -10.91 38.95
N GLU A 61 -20.09 -10.91 37.67
CA GLU A 61 -19.13 -11.21 36.60
C GLU A 61 -17.97 -10.24 36.78
N GLU A 62 -16.78 -10.79 37.01
CA GLU A 62 -15.57 -9.99 37.09
C GLU A 62 -15.47 -9.15 35.80
N PRO A 63 -15.14 -7.85 35.91
CA PRO A 63 -15.03 -7.00 34.73
C PRO A 63 -14.07 -7.63 33.72
N PRO A 64 -14.35 -7.52 32.40
CA PRO A 64 -13.53 -8.15 31.38
C PRO A 64 -12.08 -7.71 31.53
N VAL A 65 -11.22 -8.68 31.84
CA VAL A 65 -9.77 -8.50 31.90
C VAL A 65 -9.34 -7.92 30.54
N SER A 66 -8.83 -6.69 30.55
CA SER A 66 -8.12 -6.07 29.40
C SER A 66 -7.12 -7.09 28.82
N PRO A 67 -7.01 -7.26 27.48
CA PRO A 67 -6.40 -8.44 26.89
C PRO A 67 -4.88 -8.42 27.06
N ALA A 68 -4.41 -8.83 28.24
CA ALA A 68 -3.09 -9.40 28.37
C ALA A 68 -2.97 -10.58 27.41
N MET A 69 -1.81 -10.71 26.77
CA MET A 69 -1.46 -11.83 25.90
C MET A 69 -1.81 -13.17 26.57
N ASN A 70 -2.86 -13.83 26.11
CA ASN A 70 -3.26 -15.15 26.62
C ASN A 70 -2.47 -16.26 25.90
N THR A 71 -2.53 -17.49 26.43
CA THR A 71 -1.78 -18.64 25.89
C THR A 71 -2.08 -18.93 24.41
N GLU A 72 -3.35 -18.77 23.99
CA GLU A 72 -3.77 -19.02 22.61
C GLU A 72 -3.17 -18.00 21.64
N LYS A 73 -3.19 -16.72 22.02
CA LYS A 73 -2.63 -15.61 21.24
C LYS A 73 -1.11 -15.73 21.12
N LEU A 74 -0.42 -16.15 22.18
CA LEU A 74 1.02 -16.46 22.14
C LEU A 74 1.34 -17.59 21.15
N ALA A 75 0.59 -18.70 21.21
CA ALA A 75 0.79 -19.82 20.28
C ALA A 75 0.50 -19.43 18.82
N LEU A 76 -0.47 -18.55 18.58
CA LEU A 76 -0.74 -18.02 17.25
C LEU A 76 0.41 -17.12 16.77
N ILE A 77 0.94 -16.24 17.61
CA ILE A 77 2.10 -15.41 17.28
C ILE A 77 3.28 -16.29 16.88
N ASP A 78 3.61 -17.31 17.67
CA ASP A 78 4.71 -18.24 17.35
C ASP A 78 4.54 -18.90 15.98
N ARG A 79 3.29 -19.21 15.58
CA ARG A 79 2.98 -19.75 14.25
C ARG A 79 3.16 -18.71 13.13
N LEU A 80 2.86 -17.43 13.38
CA LEU A 80 2.87 -16.38 12.37
C LEU A 80 4.22 -15.69 12.20
N ILE A 81 5.09 -15.70 13.20
CA ILE A 81 6.44 -15.11 13.12
C ILE A 81 7.24 -15.62 11.90
N PRO A 82 7.27 -16.92 11.56
CA PRO A 82 7.94 -17.39 10.35
C PRO A 82 7.37 -16.80 9.06
N LEU A 83 6.06 -16.54 8.99
CA LEU A 83 5.42 -15.90 7.84
C LEU A 83 5.75 -14.40 7.76
N TRP A 84 5.90 -13.74 8.91
CA TRP A 84 6.34 -12.35 9.01
C TRP A 84 7.78 -12.16 8.53
N GLN A 85 8.66 -13.07 8.94
CA GLN A 85 10.07 -13.04 8.56
C GLN A 85 10.33 -13.58 7.15
N HIS A 86 9.34 -14.24 6.54
CA HIS A 86 9.47 -14.75 5.17
C HIS A 86 9.71 -13.61 4.17
N GLN A 87 10.63 -13.86 3.25
CA GLN A 87 10.87 -13.00 2.11
C GLN A 87 10.81 -13.80 0.82
N VAL A 88 10.31 -13.17 -0.23
CA VAL A 88 10.58 -13.59 -1.60
C VAL A 88 12.07 -13.36 -1.85
N VAL A 89 12.86 -14.44 -1.85
CA VAL A 89 14.31 -14.38 -2.07
C VAL A 89 14.60 -14.29 -3.57
N PHE A 90 15.36 -13.28 -4.00
CA PHE A 90 15.76 -13.10 -5.40
C PHE A 90 17.18 -12.54 -5.48
N ASN A 91 17.91 -12.89 -6.55
CA ASN A 91 19.13 -12.20 -6.94
C ASN A 91 18.80 -11.05 -7.90
N THR A 92 17.97 -11.34 -8.89
CA THR A 92 17.44 -10.37 -9.84
C THR A 92 15.94 -10.56 -10.03
N PHE A 93 15.25 -9.48 -10.36
CA PHE A 93 13.84 -9.49 -10.71
C PHE A 93 13.61 -8.65 -11.95
N LYS A 94 12.77 -9.14 -12.85
CA LYS A 94 12.28 -8.39 -14.01
C LYS A 94 10.77 -8.51 -14.07
N GLY A 95 10.09 -7.38 -14.08
CA GLY A 95 8.64 -7.31 -14.16
C GLY A 95 8.17 -6.27 -15.15
N LYS A 96 7.04 -6.55 -15.81
CA LYS A 96 6.28 -5.54 -16.54
C LYS A 96 4.92 -5.43 -15.89
N ALA A 97 4.57 -4.23 -15.45
CA ALA A 97 3.33 -3.94 -14.77
C ALA A 97 2.52 -2.90 -15.53
N LYS A 98 1.21 -3.11 -15.59
CA LYS A 98 0.23 -2.05 -15.87
C LYS A 98 -0.03 -1.33 -14.55
N MET A 99 -0.03 -0.01 -14.61
CA MET A 99 -0.14 0.86 -13.45
C MET A 99 -1.33 1.79 -13.66
N HIS A 100 -2.13 1.95 -12.62
CA HIS A 100 -3.18 2.95 -12.56
C HIS A 100 -2.99 3.78 -11.29
N TYR A 101 -2.72 5.07 -11.46
CA TYR A 101 -2.49 6.00 -10.36
C TYR A 101 -3.63 7.01 -10.25
N GLU A 102 -4.09 7.26 -9.03
CA GLU A 102 -4.94 8.40 -8.69
C GLU A 102 -4.35 9.16 -7.50
N GLY A 103 -4.34 10.50 -7.57
CA GLY A 103 -3.89 11.32 -6.45
C GLY A 103 -3.69 12.78 -6.85
N SER A 104 -3.88 13.70 -5.90
CA SER A 104 -3.76 15.15 -6.11
C SER A 104 -4.55 15.66 -7.34
N GLY A 105 -5.75 15.10 -7.58
CA GLY A 105 -6.63 15.45 -8.70
C GLY A 105 -6.20 14.93 -10.07
N GLN A 106 -5.19 14.06 -10.14
CA GLN A 106 -4.75 13.40 -11.38
C GLN A 106 -5.18 11.93 -11.40
N ARG A 107 -5.41 11.41 -12.62
CA ARG A 107 -5.65 10.00 -12.91
C ARG A 107 -4.87 9.58 -14.13
N GLN A 108 -4.03 8.56 -14.02
CA GLN A 108 -3.06 8.23 -15.05
C GLN A 108 -2.83 6.73 -15.16
N ASP A 109 -2.94 6.23 -16.39
CA ASP A 109 -2.59 4.87 -16.75
C ASP A 109 -1.22 4.85 -17.46
N PHE A 110 -0.33 3.99 -17.00
CA PHE A 110 0.99 3.82 -17.58
C PHE A 110 1.49 2.38 -17.43
N ALA A 111 2.58 2.05 -18.12
CA ALA A 111 3.29 0.80 -17.94
C ALA A 111 4.65 1.05 -17.28
N ALA A 112 5.02 0.19 -16.33
CA ALA A 112 6.33 0.18 -15.70
C ALA A 112 7.07 -1.11 -16.06
N ASN A 113 8.24 -0.98 -16.68
CA ASN A 113 9.18 -2.09 -16.84
C ASN A 113 10.21 -1.97 -15.73
N ILE A 114 10.15 -2.88 -14.77
CA ILE A 114 10.92 -2.86 -13.53
C ILE A 114 11.99 -3.93 -13.63
N ARG A 115 13.22 -3.57 -13.29
CA ARG A 115 14.34 -4.49 -13.10
C ARG A 115 14.97 -4.22 -11.75
N MET A 116 15.33 -5.25 -11.03
CA MET A 116 16.04 -5.12 -9.77
C MET A 116 17.21 -6.10 -9.72
N ALA A 117 18.32 -5.66 -9.13
CA ALA A 117 19.27 -6.56 -8.49
C ALA A 117 19.17 -6.30 -6.99
N ARG A 118 19.04 -7.38 -6.22
CA ARG A 118 18.85 -7.31 -4.78
C ARG A 118 19.96 -6.49 -4.13
N ASP A 119 19.58 -5.61 -3.21
CA ASP A 119 20.50 -4.77 -2.42
C ASP A 119 21.43 -3.86 -3.23
N SER A 120 21.18 -3.69 -4.55
CA SER A 120 22.09 -2.98 -5.46
C SER A 120 21.41 -1.93 -6.34
N VAL A 121 20.34 -2.30 -7.06
CA VAL A 121 19.72 -1.38 -8.00
C VAL A 121 18.24 -1.68 -8.23
N ILE A 122 17.46 -0.62 -8.37
CA ILE A 122 16.11 -0.63 -8.92
C ILE A 122 16.14 0.25 -10.17
N TRP A 123 15.77 -0.34 -11.31
CA TRP A 123 15.72 0.32 -12.60
C TRP A 123 14.30 0.26 -13.12
N ILE A 124 13.72 1.39 -13.48
CA ILE A 124 12.33 1.48 -13.91
C ILE A 124 12.28 2.28 -15.20
N HIS A 125 11.61 1.72 -16.20
CA HIS A 125 11.27 2.44 -17.43
C HIS A 125 9.75 2.58 -17.55
N ILE A 126 9.30 3.83 -17.48
CA ILE A 126 7.89 4.23 -17.52
C ILE A 126 7.52 4.61 -18.95
N THR A 127 6.43 4.03 -19.44
CA THR A 127 5.88 4.32 -20.75
C THR A 127 4.38 4.54 -20.70
N ALA A 128 3.84 5.35 -21.62
CA ALA A 128 2.41 5.62 -21.75
C ALA A 128 1.90 5.24 -23.15
N GLY A 129 0.58 5.33 -23.35
CA GLY A 129 -0.05 5.01 -24.64
C GLY A 129 0.22 3.57 -25.08
N MET A 130 0.01 2.61 -24.18
CA MET A 130 0.30 1.18 -24.40
C MET A 130 1.77 0.85 -24.70
N GLY A 131 2.69 1.69 -24.23
CA GLY A 131 4.13 1.45 -24.35
C GLY A 131 4.81 2.15 -25.52
N ILE A 132 4.08 3.00 -26.25
CA ILE A 132 4.59 3.74 -27.41
C ILE A 132 5.39 4.98 -26.98
N VAL A 133 4.97 5.65 -25.90
CA VAL A 133 5.58 6.91 -25.46
C VAL A 133 6.51 6.66 -24.29
N ASN A 134 7.80 6.99 -24.45
CA ASN A 134 8.76 6.97 -23.33
C ASN A 134 8.50 8.19 -22.45
N VAL A 135 8.24 7.94 -21.17
CA VAL A 135 7.83 8.97 -20.22
C VAL A 135 8.98 9.30 -19.29
N ALA A 136 9.50 8.31 -18.59
CA ALA A 136 10.65 8.47 -17.71
C ALA A 136 11.50 7.20 -17.57
N ARG A 137 12.76 7.39 -17.22
CA ARG A 137 13.66 6.32 -16.75
C ARG A 137 14.17 6.68 -15.36
N ILE A 138 14.06 5.74 -14.43
CA ILE A 138 14.45 5.90 -13.05
C ILE A 138 15.52 4.86 -12.74
N LEU A 139 16.58 5.28 -12.05
CA LEU A 139 17.61 4.43 -11.48
C LEU A 139 17.75 4.80 -10.01
N ILE A 140 17.58 3.81 -9.15
CA ILE A 140 17.69 3.97 -7.70
C ILE A 140 18.75 2.98 -7.24
N THR A 141 19.72 3.45 -6.48
CA THR A 141 20.72 2.65 -5.78
C THR A 141 20.60 2.92 -4.28
N PRO A 142 21.27 2.16 -3.41
CA PRO A 142 21.30 2.47 -1.98
C PRO A 142 21.68 3.92 -1.64
N ASP A 143 22.49 4.55 -2.50
CA ASP A 143 23.03 5.89 -2.23
C ASP A 143 22.39 7.00 -3.07
N SER A 144 21.66 6.67 -4.15
CA SER A 144 21.26 7.68 -5.13
C SER A 144 19.91 7.42 -5.78
N PHE A 145 19.25 8.52 -6.13
CA PHE A 145 18.07 8.56 -6.98
C PHE A 145 18.38 9.36 -8.24
N GLN A 146 18.10 8.78 -9.40
CA GLN A 146 18.28 9.42 -10.71
C GLN A 146 17.03 9.22 -11.55
N LEU A 147 16.51 10.30 -12.12
CA LEU A 147 15.33 10.29 -12.99
C LEU A 147 15.63 11.08 -14.26
N VAL A 148 15.39 10.48 -15.42
CA VAL A 148 15.35 11.14 -16.73
C VAL A 148 13.89 11.27 -17.14
N ASN A 149 13.40 12.50 -17.33
CA ASN A 149 12.08 12.78 -17.86
C ASN A 149 12.22 13.09 -19.36
N TYR A 150 11.72 12.18 -20.20
CA TYR A 150 11.82 12.29 -21.66
C TYR A 150 10.87 13.34 -22.24
N LEU A 151 9.74 13.61 -21.59
CA LEU A 151 8.75 14.57 -22.07
C LEU A 151 9.24 16.01 -21.88
N SER A 152 9.83 16.30 -20.73
CA SER A 152 10.37 17.64 -20.42
C SER A 152 11.85 17.80 -20.75
N LYS A 153 12.52 16.74 -21.20
CA LYS A 153 13.98 16.70 -21.44
C LYS A 153 14.78 17.19 -20.23
N SER A 154 14.42 16.69 -19.05
CA SER A 154 15.05 17.06 -17.78
C SER A 154 15.55 15.86 -17.01
N VAL A 155 16.47 16.10 -16.09
CA VAL A 155 17.14 15.10 -15.26
C VAL A 155 17.10 15.55 -13.81
N ILE A 156 16.85 14.63 -12.91
CA ILE A 156 17.01 14.80 -11.47
C ILE A 156 18.07 13.81 -11.00
N LYS A 157 19.01 14.27 -10.18
CA LYS A 157 20.01 13.43 -9.52
C LYS A 157 20.25 13.94 -8.11
N MET A 158 20.10 13.05 -7.13
CA MET A 158 20.25 13.39 -5.71
C MET A 158 20.57 12.14 -4.89
N PRO A 159 21.06 12.31 -3.65
CA PRO A 159 21.10 11.24 -2.66
C PRO A 159 19.70 10.67 -2.40
N ILE A 160 19.59 9.38 -2.09
CA ILE A 160 18.28 8.77 -1.83
C ILE A 160 17.59 9.36 -0.59
N GLU A 161 18.37 9.79 0.41
CA GLU A 161 17.87 10.44 1.62
C GLU A 161 17.10 11.71 1.30
N GLU A 162 17.57 12.49 0.32
CA GLU A 162 16.88 13.70 -0.17
C GLU A 162 15.65 13.35 -1.01
N ALA A 163 15.65 12.20 -1.68
CA ALA A 163 14.54 11.73 -2.51
C ALA A 163 13.26 11.48 -1.70
N GLN A 164 13.37 11.26 -0.38
CA GLN A 164 12.23 11.14 0.54
C GLN A 164 11.31 12.37 0.51
N SER A 165 11.83 13.56 0.17
CA SER A 165 10.99 14.77 0.00
C SER A 165 10.05 14.71 -1.21
N PHE A 166 10.31 13.82 -2.16
CA PHE A 166 9.50 13.63 -3.37
C PHE A 166 8.55 12.44 -3.28
N LEU A 167 8.71 11.61 -2.25
CA LEU A 167 7.83 10.48 -1.97
C LEU A 167 6.90 10.87 -0.82
N PRO A 168 5.63 10.43 -0.84
CA PRO A 168 4.69 10.75 0.24
C PRO A 168 5.07 10.10 1.59
N ALA A 169 6.13 9.27 1.62
CA ALA A 169 6.67 8.61 2.81
C ALA A 169 8.20 8.66 2.83
N ALA A 170 8.78 8.51 4.03
CA ALA A 170 10.21 8.22 4.20
C ALA A 170 10.51 6.79 3.71
N VAL A 171 10.64 6.64 2.39
CA VAL A 171 10.94 5.36 1.74
C VAL A 171 12.44 5.27 1.52
N ASP A 172 13.09 4.29 2.15
CA ASP A 172 14.47 3.93 1.82
C ASP A 172 14.53 2.90 0.66
N PHE A 173 15.75 2.59 0.21
CA PHE A 173 15.98 1.68 -0.90
C PHE A 173 15.41 0.27 -0.66
N HIS A 174 15.61 -0.30 0.55
CA HIS A 174 15.19 -1.66 0.86
C HIS A 174 13.68 -1.75 1.03
N LEU A 175 13.06 -0.74 1.63
CA LEU A 175 11.60 -0.62 1.72
C LEU A 175 10.97 -0.62 0.33
N LEU A 176 11.57 0.07 -0.64
CA LEU A 176 11.09 0.06 -2.01
C LEU A 176 11.24 -1.31 -2.70
N GLN A 177 12.35 -2.02 -2.46
CA GLN A 177 12.49 -3.40 -2.95
C GLN A 177 11.44 -4.32 -2.33
N ASP A 178 11.24 -4.25 -1.03
CA ASP A 178 10.25 -5.04 -0.29
C ASP A 178 8.82 -4.74 -0.77
N LEU A 179 8.49 -3.46 -1.01
CA LEU A 179 7.21 -3.04 -1.61
C LEU A 179 6.97 -3.67 -2.99
N LEU A 180 7.95 -3.53 -3.89
CA LEU A 180 7.84 -4.00 -5.27
C LEU A 180 7.75 -5.53 -5.35
N ILE A 181 8.53 -6.24 -4.53
CA ILE A 181 8.54 -7.70 -4.52
C ILE A 181 7.34 -8.28 -3.75
N GLY A 182 6.75 -7.53 -2.81
CA GLY A 182 5.61 -7.94 -1.99
C GLY A 182 6.00 -8.58 -0.66
N ASN A 183 7.11 -8.15 -0.06
CA ASN A 183 7.51 -8.53 1.29
C ASN A 183 6.85 -7.62 2.34
N VAL A 184 6.92 -8.05 3.60
CA VAL A 184 6.58 -7.24 4.78
C VAL A 184 7.50 -6.02 4.83
N LEU A 185 6.91 -4.82 4.95
CA LEU A 185 7.64 -3.55 4.85
C LEU A 185 8.60 -3.25 6.02
N ASN A 186 8.19 -3.50 7.27
CA ASN A 186 9.06 -3.42 8.43
C ASN A 186 9.07 -4.75 9.17
N ARG A 187 10.22 -5.42 9.22
CA ARG A 187 10.37 -6.74 9.86
C ARG A 187 10.98 -6.71 11.26
N SER A 188 11.33 -5.52 11.76
CA SER A 188 12.07 -5.32 13.03
C SER A 188 11.17 -5.03 14.24
N GLY A 189 9.84 -5.00 14.06
CA GLY A 189 8.91 -4.79 15.16
C GLY A 189 8.82 -5.97 16.13
N ILE A 190 8.15 -5.75 17.26
CA ILE A 190 7.76 -6.78 18.22
C ILE A 190 6.26 -7.09 18.07
N PRO A 191 5.83 -8.35 18.26
CA PRO A 191 4.43 -8.71 18.19
C PRO A 191 3.64 -8.10 19.35
N THR A 192 2.49 -7.51 19.02
CA THR A 192 1.58 -6.88 20.00
C THR A 192 0.21 -7.55 20.00
N ASP A 193 -0.23 -8.07 18.85
CA ASP A 193 -1.47 -8.82 18.73
C ASP A 193 -1.39 -9.93 17.67
N ALA A 194 -2.24 -10.94 17.80
CA ALA A 194 -2.59 -11.83 16.70
C ALA A 194 -4.03 -12.31 16.85
N ALA A 195 -4.71 -12.43 15.71
CA ALA A 195 -6.08 -12.90 15.66
C ALA A 195 -6.24 -14.00 14.60
N ASP A 196 -7.05 -14.98 14.95
CA ASP A 196 -7.53 -16.00 14.04
C ASP A 196 -8.98 -15.67 13.70
N MET A 197 -9.24 -15.21 12.47
CA MET A 197 -10.57 -14.78 12.04
C MET A 197 -10.99 -15.49 10.76
N GLY A 198 -11.78 -16.55 10.90
CA GLY A 198 -12.33 -17.30 9.78
C GLY A 198 -11.24 -17.88 8.87
N GLY A 199 -11.13 -17.38 7.63
CA GLY A 199 -10.12 -17.80 6.65
C GLY A 199 -8.81 -16.99 6.68
N VAL A 200 -8.63 -16.10 7.65
CA VAL A 200 -7.50 -15.16 7.73
C VAL A 200 -6.80 -15.25 9.08
N TRP A 201 -5.46 -15.18 9.07
CA TRP A 201 -4.66 -14.88 10.25
C TRP A 201 -4.22 -13.43 10.21
N ILE A 202 -4.20 -12.78 11.37
CA ILE A 202 -3.75 -11.39 11.55
C ILE A 202 -2.60 -11.39 12.53
N LEU A 203 -1.56 -10.62 12.21
CA LEU A 203 -0.43 -10.34 13.09
C LEU A 203 -0.20 -8.83 13.14
N ASP A 204 -0.24 -8.28 14.34
CA ASP A 204 0.08 -6.88 14.63
C ASP A 204 1.46 -6.80 15.27
N MET A 205 2.27 -5.89 14.74
CA MET A 205 3.64 -5.64 15.18
C MET A 205 3.85 -4.15 15.40
N GLU A 206 4.65 -3.81 16.40
CA GLU A 206 5.02 -2.43 16.72
C GLU A 206 6.53 -2.31 16.77
N GLY A 207 7.09 -1.35 16.04
CA GLY A 207 8.50 -0.97 16.07
C GLY A 207 8.64 0.54 16.17
N ASN A 208 9.86 1.07 16.20
CA ASN A 208 10.19 2.51 16.33
C ASN A 208 9.19 3.44 15.59
N ASP A 209 8.19 3.94 16.32
CA ASP A 209 7.10 4.81 15.85
C ASP A 209 6.30 4.28 14.64
N VAL A 210 6.26 2.97 14.42
CA VAL A 210 5.52 2.32 13.33
C VAL A 210 4.70 1.17 13.87
N LYS A 211 3.39 1.22 13.64
CA LYS A 211 2.48 0.08 13.82
C LYS A 211 2.23 -0.57 12.47
N GLN A 212 2.35 -1.89 12.41
CA GLN A 212 2.13 -2.63 11.18
C GLN A 212 1.25 -3.86 11.43
N GLN A 213 0.19 -3.97 10.65
CA GLN A 213 -0.70 -5.13 10.62
C GLN A 213 -0.48 -5.91 9.33
N VAL A 214 -0.34 -7.22 9.41
CA VAL A 214 -0.33 -8.09 8.22
C VAL A 214 -1.39 -9.17 8.35
N ASN A 215 -2.17 -9.32 7.29
CA ASN A 215 -3.19 -10.35 7.16
C ASN A 215 -2.70 -11.43 6.20
N TYR A 216 -2.77 -12.69 6.61
CA TYR A 216 -2.39 -13.85 5.82
C TYR A 216 -3.61 -14.71 5.47
N ASN A 217 -3.66 -15.25 4.26
CA ASN A 217 -4.62 -16.27 3.88
C ASN A 217 -4.25 -17.59 4.57
N LYS A 218 -5.17 -18.19 5.33
CA LYS A 218 -4.87 -19.47 6.02
C LYS A 218 -4.65 -20.64 5.08
N ALA A 219 -5.39 -20.64 3.97
CA ALA A 219 -5.39 -21.75 3.01
C ALA A 219 -4.01 -22.01 2.39
N ASP A 220 -3.20 -20.95 2.22
CA ASP A 220 -1.92 -21.05 1.52
C ASP A 220 -0.80 -20.18 2.13
N SER A 221 -1.05 -19.54 3.26
CA SER A 221 -0.10 -18.65 3.96
C SER A 221 0.39 -17.45 3.15
N THR A 222 -0.27 -17.10 2.04
CA THR A 222 0.08 -15.89 1.28
C THR A 222 -0.34 -14.63 2.03
N MET A 223 0.42 -13.54 1.86
CA MET A 223 0.02 -12.24 2.39
C MET A 223 -1.21 -11.72 1.65
N ARG A 224 -2.29 -11.44 2.36
CA ARG A 224 -3.52 -10.86 1.80
C ARG A 224 -3.46 -9.35 1.78
N SER A 225 -2.97 -8.74 2.86
CA SER A 225 -2.80 -7.31 2.97
C SER A 225 -1.78 -6.93 4.03
N GLN A 226 -1.20 -5.75 3.93
CA GLN A 226 -0.48 -5.12 5.03
C GLN A 226 -0.88 -3.66 5.19
N GLN A 227 -0.88 -3.18 6.43
CA GLN A 227 -1.18 -1.80 6.78
C GLN A 227 -0.06 -1.27 7.66
N VAL A 228 0.39 -0.05 7.40
CA VAL A 228 1.43 0.66 8.13
C VAL A 228 0.86 1.98 8.61
N LEU A 229 1.03 2.28 9.89
CA LEU A 229 0.71 3.57 10.49
C LEU A 229 1.97 4.11 11.16
N ALA A 230 2.48 5.24 10.69
CA ALA A 230 3.60 5.93 11.32
C ALA A 230 3.07 6.90 12.39
N GLY A 231 3.57 6.79 13.61
CA GLY A 231 3.05 7.48 14.80
C GLY A 231 3.17 9.00 14.76
N ASN A 232 4.16 9.54 14.04
CA ASN A 232 4.58 10.94 14.26
C ASN A 232 4.12 11.91 13.16
N ASN A 233 3.72 11.43 11.98
CA ASN A 233 3.56 12.28 10.78
C ASN A 233 2.23 12.10 10.03
N GLY A 234 1.24 11.43 10.63
CA GLY A 234 -0.06 11.20 9.98
C GLY A 234 0.02 10.37 8.70
N PHE A 235 1.14 9.67 8.48
CA PHE A 235 1.31 8.78 7.34
C PHE A 235 0.65 7.43 7.64
N SER A 236 -0.21 6.99 6.73
CA SER A 236 -0.70 5.62 6.70
C SER A 236 -0.66 5.04 5.30
N GLY A 237 -0.34 3.75 5.22
CA GLY A 237 -0.30 2.99 3.98
C GLY A 237 -1.06 1.69 4.13
N ALA A 238 -1.82 1.30 3.11
CA ALA A 238 -2.47 0.00 3.06
C ALA A 238 -2.22 -0.63 1.69
N ILE A 239 -1.79 -1.88 1.69
CA ILE A 239 -1.51 -2.65 0.48
C ILE A 239 -2.37 -3.90 0.50
N GLN A 240 -3.12 -4.15 -0.57
CA GLN A 240 -3.77 -5.43 -0.83
C GLN A 240 -3.00 -6.20 -1.88
N TYR A 241 -2.86 -7.52 -1.67
CA TYR A 241 -2.21 -8.43 -2.58
C TYR A 241 -3.22 -9.43 -3.11
N GLY A 242 -3.11 -9.77 -4.40
CA GLY A 242 -4.05 -10.68 -5.03
C GLY A 242 -3.45 -11.45 -6.20
N ASN A 243 -4.22 -12.44 -6.66
CA ASN A 243 -3.92 -13.24 -7.84
C ASN A 243 -2.49 -13.82 -7.80
N TYR A 244 -2.18 -14.54 -6.72
CA TYR A 244 -0.87 -15.14 -6.56
C TYR A 244 -0.60 -16.18 -7.66
N SER A 245 0.61 -16.16 -8.21
CA SER A 245 1.12 -17.22 -9.08
C SER A 245 2.42 -17.79 -8.51
N ILE A 246 2.78 -18.99 -8.97
CA ILE A 246 4.07 -19.59 -8.66
C ILE A 246 5.02 -19.31 -9.82
N ILE A 247 6.12 -18.60 -9.55
CA ILE A 247 7.17 -18.28 -10.53
C ILE A 247 8.51 -18.72 -9.94
N ASN A 248 9.21 -19.64 -10.60
CA ASN A 248 10.46 -20.23 -10.09
C ASN A 248 10.33 -20.67 -8.62
N SER A 249 9.26 -21.42 -8.30
CA SER A 249 8.92 -21.93 -6.96
C SER A 249 8.61 -20.87 -5.88
N ARG A 250 8.38 -19.61 -6.28
CA ARG A 250 8.02 -18.51 -5.37
C ARG A 250 6.56 -18.11 -5.56
N LYS A 251 5.84 -17.90 -4.46
CA LYS A 251 4.51 -17.28 -4.51
C LYS A 251 4.68 -15.79 -4.73
N PHE A 252 4.22 -15.29 -5.86
CA PHE A 252 4.33 -13.89 -6.23
C PHE A 252 2.94 -13.30 -6.48
N ALA A 253 2.60 -12.21 -5.79
CA ALA A 253 1.35 -11.50 -6.02
C ALA A 253 1.41 -10.82 -7.38
N ILE A 254 0.49 -11.16 -8.28
CA ILE A 254 0.39 -10.48 -9.59
C ILE A 254 -0.24 -9.10 -9.44
N ASN A 255 -1.18 -8.96 -8.50
CA ASN A 255 -1.90 -7.73 -8.24
C ASN A 255 -1.48 -7.11 -6.91
N ARG A 256 -1.26 -5.79 -6.91
CA ARG A 256 -1.06 -4.96 -5.72
C ARG A 256 -1.92 -3.71 -5.86
N ALA A 257 -2.72 -3.41 -4.84
CA ALA A 257 -3.45 -2.16 -4.73
C ALA A 257 -2.94 -1.42 -3.49
N ILE A 258 -2.39 -0.22 -3.69
CA ILE A 258 -1.69 0.55 -2.67
C ILE A 258 -2.47 1.84 -2.42
N ASN A 259 -2.86 2.07 -1.18
CA ASN A 259 -3.44 3.33 -0.71
C ASN A 259 -2.43 3.98 0.23
N ILE A 260 -2.17 5.27 0.03
CA ILE A 260 -1.29 6.07 0.88
C ILE A 260 -2.05 7.31 1.28
N ASN A 261 -2.06 7.60 2.57
CA ASN A 261 -2.48 8.88 3.12
C ASN A 261 -1.26 9.54 3.77
N SER A 262 -0.93 10.74 3.32
CA SER A 262 0.12 11.56 3.93
C SER A 262 -0.44 12.96 4.15
N ASN A 263 -0.61 13.38 5.41
CA ASN A 263 -1.17 14.69 5.75
C ASN A 263 -2.52 15.03 5.08
N ASN A 264 -3.42 14.04 4.96
CA ASN A 264 -4.72 14.11 4.25
C ASN A 264 -4.64 14.14 2.73
N ASP A 265 -3.45 14.06 2.13
CA ASP A 265 -3.30 13.81 0.70
C ASP A 265 -3.40 12.31 0.44
N LEU A 266 -4.47 11.93 -0.27
CA LEU A 266 -4.77 10.55 -0.63
C LEU A 266 -4.17 10.22 -2.00
N HIS A 267 -3.46 9.11 -2.03
CA HIS A 267 -2.88 8.53 -3.23
C HIS A 267 -3.28 7.06 -3.35
N TYR A 268 -3.60 6.65 -4.56
CA TYR A 268 -3.95 5.28 -4.93
C TYR A 268 -3.05 4.82 -6.10
N LEU A 269 -2.56 3.59 -6.01
CA LEU A 269 -1.81 2.94 -7.07
C LEU A 269 -2.23 1.49 -7.20
N ASP A 270 -2.84 1.13 -8.32
CA ASP A 270 -3.00 -0.26 -8.75
C ASP A 270 -1.80 -0.67 -9.61
N MET A 271 -1.28 -1.86 -9.34
CA MET A 271 -0.17 -2.47 -10.06
C MET A 271 -0.54 -3.91 -10.40
N THR A 272 -0.61 -4.20 -11.70
CA THR A 272 -0.89 -5.54 -12.21
C THR A 272 0.26 -6.01 -13.11
N PHE A 273 1.02 -7.01 -12.64
CA PHE A 273 2.10 -7.61 -13.43
C PHE A 273 1.55 -8.47 -14.56
N ASN A 274 1.89 -8.14 -15.81
CA ASN A 274 1.58 -9.02 -16.95
C ASN A 274 2.76 -9.90 -17.36
N ASN A 275 3.94 -9.64 -16.80
CA ASN A 275 5.10 -10.49 -16.91
C ASN A 275 5.97 -10.33 -15.66
N ALA A 276 6.56 -11.42 -15.17
CA ALA A 276 7.50 -11.43 -14.06
C ALA A 276 8.46 -12.63 -14.19
N SER A 277 9.75 -12.39 -13.98
CA SER A 277 10.80 -13.41 -13.94
C SER A 277 11.81 -13.10 -12.84
N PHE A 278 12.45 -14.16 -12.34
CA PHE A 278 13.39 -14.13 -11.23
C PHE A 278 14.71 -14.77 -11.65
N ASP A 279 15.80 -14.23 -11.13
CA ASP A 279 17.17 -14.79 -11.23
C ASP A 279 17.68 -14.94 -12.66
N GLU A 280 17.22 -14.08 -13.57
CA GLU A 280 17.77 -13.94 -14.92
C GLU A 280 18.98 -13.01 -14.93
N GLU A 281 19.89 -13.17 -15.90
CA GLU A 281 20.94 -12.20 -16.13
C GLU A 281 20.33 -10.88 -16.67
N LEU A 282 20.53 -9.78 -15.93
CA LEU A 282 19.96 -8.48 -16.25
C LEU A 282 21.04 -7.43 -16.46
N THR A 283 20.72 -6.48 -17.34
CA THR A 283 21.48 -5.24 -17.50
C THR A 283 20.65 -4.04 -17.06
N PHE A 284 21.33 -3.01 -16.58
CA PHE A 284 20.71 -1.78 -16.05
C PHE A 284 21.20 -0.54 -16.80
N PRO A 285 21.00 -0.46 -18.13
CA PRO A 285 21.52 0.65 -18.92
C PRO A 285 20.86 1.96 -18.51
N PHE A 286 21.68 2.95 -18.16
CA PHE A 286 21.22 4.27 -17.79
C PHE A 286 22.18 5.32 -18.36
N SER A 287 21.70 6.04 -19.37
CA SER A 287 22.42 7.16 -19.98
C SER A 287 21.55 8.40 -19.91
N ILE A 288 22.19 9.52 -19.60
CA ILE A 288 21.59 10.84 -19.60
C ILE A 288 21.97 11.50 -20.93
N PRO A 289 21.01 11.93 -21.76
CA PRO A 289 21.35 12.65 -22.99
C PRO A 289 21.94 14.03 -22.67
N ASP A 290 23.02 14.40 -23.36
CA ASP A 290 23.73 15.68 -23.12
C ASP A 290 22.87 16.94 -23.31
N SER A 291 21.78 16.82 -24.08
CA SER A 291 20.85 17.91 -24.36
C SER A 291 19.83 18.17 -23.23
N TYR A 292 19.85 17.38 -22.16
CA TYR A 292 18.83 17.45 -21.11
C TYR A 292 19.27 18.35 -19.97
N THR A 293 18.31 19.08 -19.40
CA THR A 293 18.58 20.02 -18.31
C THR A 293 18.62 19.30 -16.97
N LEU A 294 19.72 19.46 -16.22
CA LEU A 294 19.83 18.96 -14.85
C LEU A 294 19.10 19.90 -13.89
N ASN A 295 18.02 19.41 -13.28
CA ASN A 295 17.31 20.05 -12.20
C ASN A 295 17.91 19.58 -10.86
N LYS A 296 18.20 20.53 -9.97
CA LYS A 296 18.59 20.28 -8.59
C LYS A 296 17.38 20.44 -7.69
#